data_AF-A0A963BUM6-F1
#
_entry.id   AF-A0A963BUM6-F1
#
_cell.length_a   1.000
_cell.length_b   1.000
_cell.length_c   1.000
_cell.angle_alpha   90.00
_cell.angle_beta   90.00
_cell.angle_gamma   90.00
#
_symmetry.space_group_name_H-M   'P 1'
#
loop_
_entity.id
_entity.type
_entity.pdbx_description
1 polymer ?
#
loop_
_entity_poly.entity_id
_entity_poly.type
_entity_poly.pdbx_seq_one_letter_code
_entity_poly.pdbx_strand_id
1 'polypeptide(L)'
;MKKRKKLLPLGMKNQVKTELPALIALEAVGQPWFCDDHLTDMMSVAMVCMVLAEPEGEIHEAASRLFVELGKPELDADVLRPLLGKTSVWLQRQPNGKVERAIDQLLGTHCKGA
;
A
#
# COMPACT_ATOMS: atom_id res chain seq x y z
N MET A 1 20.86 -3.92 20.05
CA MET A 1 20.28 -2.55 20.14
C MET A 1 19.11 -2.45 19.16
N LYS A 2 17.87 -2.22 19.63
CA LYS A 2 16.75 -1.85 18.73
C LYS A 2 17.11 -0.52 18.07
N LYS A 3 17.37 -0.49 16.76
CA LYS A 3 17.57 0.77 16.02
C LYS A 3 16.31 1.63 16.25
N ARG A 4 16.44 2.77 16.92
CA ARG A 4 15.34 3.75 17.02
C ARG A 4 14.94 4.11 15.60
N LYS A 5 13.71 3.76 15.17
CA LYS A 5 13.16 4.18 13.88
C LYS A 5 13.22 5.72 13.87
N LYS A 6 14.02 6.29 12.97
CA LYS A 6 14.07 7.75 12.76
C LYS A 6 12.75 8.14 12.11
N LEU A 7 11.79 8.58 12.92
CA LEU A 7 10.61 9.26 12.41
C LEU A 7 11.09 10.50 11.66
N LEU A 8 10.66 10.63 10.41
CA LEU A 8 10.93 11.84 9.64
C LEU A 8 10.23 13.04 10.30
N PRO A 9 10.80 14.25 10.20
CA PRO A 9 10.14 15.47 10.66
C PRO A 9 8.71 15.58 10.11
N LEU A 10 7.81 16.18 10.89
CA LEU A 10 6.45 16.48 10.45
C LEU A 10 6.46 17.16 9.08
N GLY A 11 5.75 16.58 8.10
CA GLY A 11 5.69 17.06 6.72
C GLY A 11 6.69 16.42 5.75
N MET A 12 7.71 15.69 6.24
CA MET A 12 8.62 14.91 5.38
C MET A 12 8.16 13.46 5.27
N LYS A 13 7.99 12.98 4.04
CA LYS A 13 7.72 11.56 3.76
C LYS A 13 8.94 10.89 3.17
N ASN A 14 9.03 9.58 3.39
CA ASN A 14 9.98 8.76 2.66
C ASN A 14 9.36 8.35 1.31
N GLN A 15 9.40 9.25 0.32
CA GLN A 15 8.78 9.02 -0.99
C GLN A 15 9.24 7.71 -1.65
N VAL A 16 10.51 7.34 -1.42
CA VAL A 16 11.12 6.09 -1.94
C VAL A 16 10.42 4.85 -1.37
N LYS A 17 9.97 4.89 -0.11
CA LYS A 17 9.27 3.77 0.54
C LYS A 17 7.77 3.75 0.32
N THR A 18 7.14 4.87 -0.03
CA THR A 18 5.68 4.99 0.05
C THR A 18 4.98 5.41 -1.25
N GLU A 19 5.66 5.94 -2.27
CA GLU A 19 4.95 6.70 -3.32
C GLU A 19 5.19 6.27 -4.77
N LEU A 20 6.34 5.68 -5.10
CA LEU A 20 6.72 5.40 -6.50
C LEU A 20 6.53 3.95 -6.97
N PRO A 21 6.80 2.90 -6.16
CA PRO A 21 6.81 1.54 -6.68
C PRO A 21 5.46 1.09 -7.24
N ALA A 22 4.35 1.34 -6.53
CA ALA A 22 3.02 0.87 -6.95
C ALA A 22 2.49 1.56 -8.23
N LEU A 23 2.72 2.87 -8.40
CA LEU A 23 2.29 3.56 -9.62
C LEU A 23 3.16 3.19 -10.83
N ILE A 24 4.46 2.95 -10.62
CA ILE A 24 5.34 2.39 -11.66
C ILE A 24 4.91 0.95 -12.00
N ALA A 25 4.56 0.16 -11.00
CA ALA A 25 4.05 -1.19 -11.17
C ALA A 25 2.74 -1.24 -11.98
N LEU A 26 1.86 -0.25 -11.80
CA LEU A 26 0.64 -0.13 -12.60
C LEU A 26 0.97 0.09 -14.10
N GLU A 27 1.93 0.96 -14.41
CA GLU A 27 2.34 1.20 -15.81
C GLU A 27 3.06 -0.01 -16.43
N ALA A 28 3.60 -0.91 -15.60
CA ALA A 28 4.17 -2.16 -16.06
C ALA A 28 3.10 -3.21 -16.41
N VAL A 29 1.83 -3.05 -16.00
CA VAL A 29 0.76 -4.01 -16.31
C VAL A 29 0.61 -4.16 -17.83
N GLY A 30 0.63 -5.41 -18.31
CA GLY A 30 0.55 -5.73 -19.74
C GLY A 30 1.87 -5.58 -20.50
N GLN A 31 2.96 -5.16 -19.85
CA GLN A 31 4.27 -5.04 -20.47
C GLN A 31 5.09 -6.34 -20.32
N PRO A 32 6.05 -6.62 -21.22
CA PRO A 32 6.90 -7.82 -21.15
C PRO A 32 7.76 -7.95 -19.89
N TRP A 33 7.96 -6.86 -19.16
CA TRP A 33 8.75 -6.80 -17.94
C TRP A 33 7.91 -6.75 -16.66
N PHE A 34 6.59 -6.93 -16.76
CA PHE A 34 5.74 -7.12 -15.58
C PHE A 34 6.20 -8.36 -14.80
N CYS A 35 6.19 -8.28 -13.47
CA CYS A 35 6.65 -9.37 -12.62
C CYS A 35 6.02 -9.32 -11.23
N ASP A 36 6.27 -10.34 -10.43
CA ASP A 36 5.70 -10.51 -9.09
C ASP A 36 6.03 -9.37 -8.13
N ASP A 37 7.18 -8.71 -8.30
CA ASP A 37 7.55 -7.55 -7.47
C ASP A 37 6.59 -6.37 -7.73
N HIS A 38 6.22 -6.12 -9.00
CA HIS A 38 5.23 -5.11 -9.35
C HIS A 38 3.86 -5.43 -8.75
N LEU A 39 3.45 -6.70 -8.82
CA LEU A 39 2.20 -7.14 -8.21
C LEU A 39 2.22 -6.93 -6.69
N THR A 40 3.33 -7.29 -6.05
CA THR A 40 3.54 -7.13 -4.61
C THR A 40 3.48 -5.66 -4.20
N ASP A 41 4.09 -4.76 -4.97
CA ASP A 41 4.05 -3.32 -4.72
C ASP A 41 2.60 -2.80 -4.70
N MET A 42 1.78 -3.19 -5.69
CA MET A 42 0.37 -2.78 -5.74
C MET A 42 -0.46 -3.43 -4.61
N MET A 43 -0.23 -4.72 -4.31
CA MET A 43 -0.94 -5.42 -3.24
C MET A 43 -0.63 -4.81 -1.86
N SER A 44 0.62 -4.38 -1.64
CA SER A 44 1.02 -3.77 -0.38
C SER A 44 0.21 -2.49 -0.07
N VAL A 45 -0.10 -1.67 -1.07
CA VAL A 45 -0.94 -0.48 -0.93
C VAL A 45 -2.35 -0.87 -0.51
N ALA A 46 -2.93 -1.88 -1.15
CA ALA A 46 -4.27 -2.37 -0.83
C ALA A 46 -4.33 -2.86 0.62
N MET A 47 -3.40 -3.72 1.03
CA MET A 47 -3.37 -4.31 2.37
C MET A 47 -3.17 -3.25 3.46
N VAL A 48 -2.26 -2.29 3.26
CA VAL A 48 -2.05 -1.21 4.23
C VAL A 48 -3.30 -0.34 4.35
N CYS A 49 -3.94 0.00 3.23
CA CYS A 49 -5.19 0.78 3.26
C CYS A 49 -6.33 0.04 3.97
N MET A 50 -6.47 -1.28 3.75
CA MET A 50 -7.48 -2.09 4.46
C MET A 50 -7.28 -2.09 5.98
N VAL A 51 -6.03 -2.08 6.45
CA VAL A 51 -5.74 -2.02 7.89
C VAL A 51 -5.95 -0.61 8.47
N LEU A 52 -5.66 0.43 7.68
CA LEU A 52 -5.63 1.81 8.16
C LEU A 52 -6.99 2.52 8.08
N ALA A 53 -7.78 2.19 7.07
CA ALA A 53 -9.07 2.83 6.82
C ALA A 53 -10.15 2.29 7.77
N GLU A 54 -11.19 3.10 7.97
CA GLU A 54 -12.38 2.66 8.69
C GLU A 54 -13.05 1.50 7.94
N PRO A 55 -13.40 0.39 8.62
CA PRO A 55 -14.12 -0.72 8.00
C PRO A 55 -15.39 -0.23 7.30
N GLU A 56 -15.68 -0.79 6.13
CA GLU A 56 -16.85 -0.41 5.29
C GLU A 56 -16.81 1.06 4.80
N GLY A 57 -15.76 1.82 5.12
CA GLY A 57 -15.53 3.14 4.57
C GLY A 57 -15.08 3.10 3.11
N GLU A 58 -15.30 4.20 2.40
CA GLU A 58 -15.01 4.34 0.97
C GLU A 58 -13.60 3.87 0.55
N ILE A 59 -12.60 4.13 1.40
CA ILE A 59 -11.20 3.72 1.13
C ILE A 59 -10.98 2.24 1.44
N HIS A 60 -11.59 1.72 2.51
CA HIS A 60 -11.52 0.31 2.85
C HIS A 60 -12.15 -0.54 1.74
N GLU A 61 -13.30 -0.12 1.21
CA GLU A 61 -13.95 -0.76 0.07
C GLU A 61 -13.10 -0.70 -1.19
N ALA A 62 -12.54 0.47 -1.52
CA ALA A 62 -11.67 0.63 -2.68
C ALA A 62 -10.40 -0.25 -2.58
N ALA A 63 -9.81 -0.33 -1.38
CA ALA A 63 -8.63 -1.16 -1.11
C ALA A 63 -8.97 -2.66 -1.15
N SER A 64 -10.12 -3.07 -0.59
CA SER A 64 -10.60 -4.45 -0.66
C SER A 64 -10.85 -4.89 -2.09
N ARG A 65 -11.50 -4.02 -2.90
CA ARG A 65 -11.71 -4.27 -4.32
C ARG A 65 -10.38 -4.35 -5.07
N LEU A 66 -9.45 -3.43 -4.81
CA LEU A 66 -8.11 -3.46 -5.41
C LEU A 66 -7.40 -4.79 -5.13
N PHE A 67 -7.44 -5.27 -3.88
CA PHE A 67 -6.84 -6.54 -3.50
C PHE A 67 -7.45 -7.73 -4.25
N VAL A 68 -8.78 -7.76 -4.40
CA VAL A 68 -9.49 -8.79 -5.16
C VAL A 68 -9.11 -8.75 -6.64
N GLU A 69 -9.06 -7.58 -7.26
CA GLU A 69 -8.70 -7.41 -8.68
C GLU A 69 -7.25 -7.82 -8.95
N LEU A 70 -6.32 -7.47 -8.06
CA LEU A 70 -4.92 -7.90 -8.15
C LEU A 70 -4.71 -9.41 -7.94
N GLY A 71 -5.68 -10.10 -7.32
CA GLY A 71 -5.65 -11.55 -7.15
C GLY A 71 -6.11 -12.34 -8.39
N LYS A 72 -6.54 -11.67 -9.46
CA LYS A 72 -7.02 -12.34 -10.68
C LYS A 72 -5.86 -12.81 -11.57
N PRO A 73 -6.04 -13.90 -12.34
CA PRO A 73 -5.04 -14.37 -13.30
C PRO A 73 -4.69 -13.36 -14.40
N GLU A 74 -5.67 -12.55 -14.81
CA GLU A 74 -5.51 -11.49 -15.80
C GLU A 74 -5.83 -10.15 -15.15
N LEU A 75 -4.92 -9.19 -15.30
CA LEU A 75 -5.03 -7.86 -14.72
C LEU A 75 -5.60 -6.87 -15.73
N ASP A 76 -6.59 -6.09 -15.30
CA ASP A 76 -7.17 -5.00 -16.08
C ASP A 76 -6.69 -3.65 -15.55
N ALA A 77 -5.76 -3.02 -16.28
CA ALA A 77 -5.19 -1.74 -15.89
C ALA A 77 -6.23 -0.62 -15.78
N ASP A 78 -7.32 -0.66 -16.54
CA ASP A 78 -8.36 0.38 -16.52
C ASP A 78 -9.24 0.26 -15.27
N VAL A 79 -9.41 -0.96 -14.74
CA VAL A 79 -10.04 -1.18 -13.43
C VAL A 79 -9.08 -0.84 -12.28
N LEU A 80 -7.80 -1.22 -12.40
CA LEU A 80 -6.81 -1.04 -11.36
C LEU A 80 -6.44 0.44 -11.15
N ARG A 81 -6.30 1.22 -12.23
CA ARG A 81 -5.85 2.62 -12.19
C ARG A 81 -6.67 3.52 -11.26
N PRO A 82 -8.01 3.59 -11.33
CA PRO A 82 -8.79 4.43 -10.41
C PRO A 82 -8.71 3.95 -8.96
N LEU A 83 -8.63 2.64 -8.71
CA LEU A 83 -8.55 2.07 -7.36
C LEU A 83 -7.19 2.35 -6.72
N LEU A 84 -6.10 2.09 -7.44
CA LEU A 84 -4.75 2.33 -6.98
C LEU A 84 -4.47 3.83 -6.83
N GLY A 85 -4.95 4.66 -7.75
CA GLY A 85 -4.84 6.12 -7.64
C GLY A 85 -5.53 6.65 -6.38
N LYS A 86 -6.77 6.24 -6.13
CA LYS A 86 -7.54 6.66 -4.94
C LYS A 86 -6.88 6.23 -3.64
N THR A 87 -6.51 4.96 -3.53
CA THR A 87 -5.89 4.40 -2.33
C THR A 87 -4.50 4.99 -2.08
N SER A 88 -3.68 5.15 -3.12
CA SER A 88 -2.35 5.77 -3.02
C SER A 88 -2.44 7.24 -2.56
N VAL A 89 -3.31 8.05 -3.19
CA VAL A 89 -3.49 9.46 -2.80
C VAL A 89 -3.99 9.58 -1.36
N TRP A 90 -4.89 8.70 -0.93
CA TRP A 90 -5.36 8.71 0.45
C TRP A 90 -4.27 8.29 1.43
N LEU A 91 -3.53 7.21 1.13
CA LEU A 91 -2.45 6.69 1.96
C LEU A 91 -1.34 7.73 2.14
N GLN A 92 -1.05 8.49 1.09
CA GLN A 92 -0.15 9.63 1.13
C GLN A 92 -0.60 10.71 2.13
N ARG A 93 -1.88 10.85 2.46
CA ARG A 93 -2.32 11.87 3.43
C ARG A 93 -2.21 11.39 4.87
N GLN A 94 -1.82 10.13 5.10
CA GLN A 94 -1.78 9.54 6.42
C GLN A 94 -0.47 9.87 7.16
N PRO A 95 -0.53 10.08 8.48
CA PRO A 95 0.68 10.24 9.28
C PRO A 95 1.59 9.01 9.15
N ASN A 96 2.89 9.22 8.91
CA ASN A 96 3.89 8.14 8.77
C ASN A 96 3.80 7.11 9.92
N GLY A 97 3.64 7.56 11.17
CA GLY A 97 3.53 6.68 12.32
C GLY A 97 2.27 5.80 12.35
N LYS A 98 1.19 6.18 11.67
CA LYS A 98 0.02 5.29 11.47
C LYS A 98 0.35 4.23 10.44
N VAL A 99 0.91 4.62 9.30
CA VAL A 99 1.31 3.71 8.22
C VAL A 99 2.31 2.67 8.71
N GLU A 100 3.34 3.07 9.46
CA GLU A 100 4.32 2.15 10.04
C GLU A 100 3.67 1.12 10.97
N ARG A 101 2.68 1.50 11.79
CA ARG A 101 1.98 0.56 12.68
C ARG A 101 1.15 -0.46 11.91
N ALA A 102 0.48 -0.06 10.83
CA ALA A 102 -0.23 -1.02 9.99
C ALA A 102 0.71 -2.01 9.30
N ILE A 103 1.85 -1.53 8.79
CA ILE A 103 2.88 -2.42 8.24
C ILE A 103 3.38 -3.38 9.33
N ASP A 104 3.70 -2.87 10.52
CA ASP A 104 4.17 -3.70 11.64
C ASP A 104 3.10 -4.75 12.06
N GLN A 105 1.81 -4.41 12.00
CA GLN A 105 0.67 -5.32 12.22
C GLN A 105 0.57 -6.40 11.14
N LEU A 106 0.66 -6.03 9.86
CA LEU A 106 0.63 -6.97 8.74
C LEU A 106 1.81 -7.96 8.79
N LEU A 107 2.97 -7.50 9.23
CA LEU A 107 4.16 -8.33 9.39
C LEU A 107 4.15 -9.17 10.69
N GLY A 108 3.10 -9.08 11.52
CA GLY A 108 3.02 -9.80 12.79
C GLY A 108 4.09 -9.40 13.81
N THR A 109 4.73 -8.24 13.64
CA THR A 109 5.85 -7.80 14.49
C THR A 109 5.41 -7.23 15.84
N HIS A 110 4.10 -7.10 16.08
CA HIS A 110 3.52 -6.58 17.31
C HIS A 110 3.45 -7.58 18.50
N CYS A 111 3.95 -8.81 18.38
CA CYS A 111 3.92 -9.81 19.47
C CYS A 111 5.09 -9.76 20.48
N LYS A 112 5.73 -8.60 20.75
CA LYS A 112 6.72 -8.49 21.85
C LYS A 112 6.61 -7.17 22.61
N GLY A 113 5.75 -7.17 23.63
CA GLY A 113 5.70 -6.12 24.65
C GLY A 113 4.40 -6.10 25.44
N ALA A 114 4.09 -7.22 26.12
CA ALA A 114 3.32 -7.20 27.36
C ALA A 114 4.31 -7.14 28.52
#